data_AF-C4F8I0-F1
#
_entry.id   AF-C4F8I0-F1
#
_cell.length_a   1.000
_cell.length_b   1.000
_cell.length_c   1.000
_cell.angle_alpha   90.00
_cell.angle_beta   90.00
_cell.angle_gamma   90.00
#
_symmetry.space_group_name_H-M   'P 1'
#
loop_
_entity.id
_entity.type
_entity.pdbx_description
1 polymer ?
#
loop_
_entity_poly.entity_id
_entity_poly.type
_entity_poly.pdbx_seq_one_letter_code
_entity_poly.pdbx_strand_id
1 'polypeptide(L)'
;MEGEVPDLERMSLLWYQLPAQSRTARAQEPSNEWGVAEYLLWRIEFNQRHLIWALSNDPKNPAPAPEPLMNPAKLAEAHANRDLALDARGEIDEILGMGVDHG
;
A
#
# COMPACT_ATOMS: atom_id res chain seq x y z
N MET A 1 30.94 16.61 2.49
CA MET A 1 30.04 17.78 2.59
C MET A 1 29.05 17.47 3.68
N GLU A 2 29.21 18.08 4.85
CA GLU A 2 28.17 18.15 5.88
C GLU A 2 27.02 18.95 5.28
N GLY A 3 26.00 18.25 4.79
CA GLY A 3 24.80 18.89 4.26
C GLY A 3 23.96 19.36 5.44
N GLU A 4 23.82 20.68 5.58
CA GLU A 4 22.82 21.30 6.45
C GLU A 4 21.49 20.57 6.26
N VAL A 5 20.99 19.93 7.34
CA VAL A 5 19.66 19.34 7.31
C VAL A 5 18.69 20.49 7.07
N PRO A 6 17.88 20.48 6.00
CA PRO A 6 16.93 21.54 5.71
C PRO A 6 16.06 21.77 6.95
N ASP A 7 15.99 23.03 7.40
CA ASP A 7 15.21 23.52 8.55
C ASP A 7 14.00 22.62 8.89
N LEU A 8 14.24 21.66 9.79
CA LEU A 8 13.33 20.57 10.11
C LEU A 8 12.06 21.10 10.75
N GLU A 9 12.19 22.14 11.56
CA GLU A 9 11.07 22.80 12.23
C GLU A 9 10.11 23.37 11.19
N ARG A 10 10.63 24.15 10.24
CA ARG A 10 9.80 24.70 9.16
C ARG A 10 9.19 23.62 8.28
N MET A 11 9.94 22.56 7.95
CA MET A 11 9.40 21.44 7.16
C MET A 11 8.26 20.71 7.88
N SER A 12 8.39 20.48 9.20
CA SER A 12 7.35 19.84 10.01
C SER A 12 6.08 20.69 10.07
N LEU A 13 6.23 22.02 10.16
CA LEU A 13 5.12 22.95 10.23
C LEU A 13 4.38 23.05 8.88
N LEU A 14 5.13 23.05 7.77
CA LEU A 14 4.55 22.99 6.42
C LEU A 14 3.81 21.66 6.18
N TRP A 15 4.34 20.55 6.68
CA TRP A 15 3.68 19.25 6.59
C TRP A 15 2.37 19.22 7.39
N TYR A 16 2.38 19.72 8.62
CA TYR A 16 1.18 19.78 9.46
C TYR A 16 0.05 20.61 8.85
N GLN A 17 0.41 21.67 8.11
CA GLN A 17 -0.55 22.53 7.42
C GLN A 17 -1.03 21.96 6.07
N LEU A 18 -0.41 20.89 5.58
CA LEU A 18 -0.72 20.34 4.27
C LEU A 18 -2.06 19.58 4.30
N PRO A 19 -3.05 19.93 3.46
CA PRO A 19 -4.30 19.20 3.42
C PRO A 19 -4.08 17.75 2.98
N ALA A 20 -4.74 16.80 3.64
CA ALA A 20 -4.67 15.38 3.33
C ALA A 20 -5.02 15.07 1.86
N GLN A 21 -5.97 15.82 1.27
CA GLN A 21 -6.40 15.61 -0.11
C GLN A 21 -5.37 16.13 -1.15
N SER A 22 -4.35 16.86 -0.70
CA SER A 22 -3.30 17.35 -1.59
C SER A 22 -2.57 16.19 -2.27
N ARG A 23 -2.07 16.43 -3.49
CA ARG A 23 -1.35 15.40 -4.26
C ARG A 23 -0.09 14.94 -3.52
N THR A 24 0.63 15.88 -2.90
CA THR A 24 1.85 15.59 -2.15
C THR A 24 1.57 14.78 -0.89
N ALA A 25 0.51 15.11 -0.14
CA ALA A 25 0.13 14.35 1.04
C ALA A 25 -0.27 12.91 0.69
N ARG A 26 -1.01 12.70 -0.42
CA ARG A 26 -1.37 11.35 -0.90
C ARG A 26 -0.19 10.57 -1.46
N ALA A 27 0.77 11.23 -2.09
CA ALA A 27 1.96 10.57 -2.60
C ALA A 27 2.86 10.03 -1.48
N GLN A 28 2.98 10.75 -0.36
CA GLN A 28 3.77 10.31 0.79
C GLN A 28 2.99 9.40 1.74
N GLU A 29 1.69 9.66 1.94
CA GLU A 29 0.80 8.84 2.77
C GLU A 29 -0.44 8.47 1.95
N PRO A 30 -0.42 7.33 1.24
CA PRO A 30 -1.51 6.89 0.37
C PRO A 30 -2.84 6.72 1.10
N SER A 31 -2.82 6.47 2.41
CA SER A 31 -4.04 6.40 3.25
C SER A 31 -4.90 7.66 3.16
N ASN A 32 -4.29 8.82 2.90
CA ASN A 32 -4.99 10.10 2.76
C ASN A 32 -5.92 10.18 1.54
N GLU A 33 -5.87 9.20 0.63
CA GLU A 33 -6.81 9.11 -0.49
C GLU A 33 -8.24 8.85 -0.03
N TRP A 34 -8.41 8.10 1.06
CA TRP A 34 -9.71 7.84 1.64
C TRP A 34 -10.01 8.80 2.79
N GLY A 35 -11.21 9.36 2.78
CA GLY A 35 -11.75 10.08 3.91
C GLY A 35 -12.23 9.10 4.99
N VAL A 36 -12.67 9.68 6.12
CA VAL A 36 -13.18 8.91 7.25
C VAL A 36 -14.38 8.05 6.86
N ALA A 37 -15.26 8.55 5.98
CA ALA A 37 -16.45 7.82 5.54
C ALA A 37 -16.08 6.56 4.75
N GLU A 38 -15.14 6.66 3.82
CA GLU A 38 -14.63 5.54 3.02
C GLU A 38 -13.99 4.48 3.93
N TYR A 39 -13.18 4.90 4.90
CA TYR A 39 -12.59 3.99 5.89
C TYR A 39 -13.63 3.28 6.75
N LEU A 40 -14.67 3.99 7.19
CA LEU A 40 -15.76 3.39 7.97
C LEU A 40 -16.54 2.39 7.13
N LEU A 41 -16.86 2.72 5.88
CA LEU A 41 -17.56 1.82 4.98
C LEU A 41 -16.75 0.56 4.70
N TRP A 42 -15.45 0.70 4.40
CA TRP A 42 -14.53 -0.42 4.21
C TRP A 42 -14.50 -1.35 5.43
N ARG A 43 -14.48 -0.79 6.64
CA ARG A 43 -14.49 -1.58 7.87
C ARG A 43 -15.82 -2.28 8.11
N ILE A 44 -16.94 -1.61 7.84
CA ILE A 44 -18.29 -2.18 7.97
C ILE A 44 -18.45 -3.36 7.00
N GLU A 45 -18.05 -3.16 5.75
CA GLU A 45 -18.10 -4.17 4.69
C GLU A 45 -17.33 -5.44 5.09
N PHE A 46 -16.08 -5.27 5.57
CA PHE A 46 -15.26 -6.38 6.02
C PHE A 46 -15.89 -7.11 7.20
N ASN A 47 -16.33 -6.36 8.22
CA ASN A 47 -16.98 -6.95 9.40
C ASN A 47 -18.24 -7.74 9.02
N GLN A 48 -19.04 -7.23 8.09
CA GLN A 48 -20.24 -7.93 7.64
C GLN A 48 -19.91 -9.25 6.95
N ARG A 49 -18.94 -9.27 6.01
CA ARG A 49 -18.50 -10.52 5.37
C ARG A 49 -17.94 -11.51 6.37
N HIS A 50 -17.13 -11.03 7.31
CA HIS A 50 -16.53 -11.88 8.33
C HIS A 50 -17.58 -12.46 9.28
N LEU A 51 -18.60 -11.70 9.66
CA LEU A 51 -19.73 -12.19 10.47
C LEU A 51 -20.52 -13.26 9.72
N ILE A 52 -20.82 -13.03 8.43
CA ILE A 52 -21.52 -14.03 7.59
C ILE A 52 -20.70 -15.31 7.51
N TRP A 53 -19.40 -15.21 7.27
CA TRP A 53 -18.50 -16.36 7.26
C TRP A 53 -18.52 -17.08 8.61
N ALA A 54 -18.33 -16.38 9.72
CA ALA A 54 -18.29 -16.98 11.06
C ALA A 54 -19.59 -17.72 11.42
N LEU A 55 -20.74 -17.22 10.95
CA LEU A 55 -22.05 -17.84 11.20
C LEU A 55 -22.38 -19.01 10.26
N SER A 56 -21.78 -19.05 9.07
CA SER A 56 -22.09 -20.05 8.03
C SER A 56 -20.99 -21.09 7.82
N ASN A 57 -19.80 -20.88 8.38
CA ASN A 57 -18.65 -21.76 8.19
C ASN A 57 -18.87 -23.11 8.89
N ASP A 58 -18.83 -24.19 8.11
CA ASP A 58 -18.90 -25.56 8.63
C ASP A 58 -17.53 -25.97 9.19
N PRO A 59 -17.40 -26.33 10.49
CA PRO A 59 -16.14 -26.79 11.07
C PRO A 59 -15.58 -28.05 10.40
N LYS A 60 -16.43 -28.87 9.77
CA LYS A 60 -16.01 -30.09 9.06
C LYS A 60 -15.49 -29.82 7.66
N ASN A 61 -15.88 -28.70 7.06
CA ASN A 61 -15.40 -28.25 5.76
C ASN A 61 -15.20 -26.73 5.77
N PRO A 62 -14.11 -26.25 6.42
CA PRO A 62 -13.92 -24.84 6.62
C PRO A 62 -13.64 -24.11 5.31
N ALA A 63 -14.41 -23.06 5.04
CA ALA A 63 -14.09 -22.09 4.01
C ALA A 63 -13.02 -21.11 4.53
N PRO A 64 -12.15 -20.56 3.68
CA PRO A 64 -11.20 -19.54 4.08
C PRO A 64 -11.94 -18.30 4.61
N ALA A 65 -11.39 -17.69 5.67
CA ALA A 65 -11.92 -16.44 6.19
C ALA A 65 -11.80 -15.33 5.13
N PRO A 66 -12.78 -14.42 5.02
CA PRO A 66 -12.68 -13.30 4.11
C PRO A 66 -11.52 -12.40 4.48
N GLU A 67 -10.85 -11.83 3.48
CA GLU A 67 -9.84 -10.79 3.70
C GLU A 67 -10.43 -9.39 3.50
N PRO A 68 -9.90 -8.35 4.17
CA PRO A 68 -10.30 -6.97 3.89
C PRO A 68 -10.03 -6.61 2.42
N LEU A 69 -10.90 -5.80 1.82
CA LEU A 69 -10.65 -5.26 0.47
C LEU A 69 -9.34 -4.47 0.44
N MET A 70 -8.72 -4.36 -0.73
CA MET A 70 -7.50 -3.57 -0.88
C MET A 70 -7.81 -2.10 -0.62
N ASN A 71 -7.11 -1.50 0.34
CA ASN A 71 -7.18 -0.07 0.61
C ASN A 71 -6.02 0.65 -0.11
N PRO A 72 -6.03 2.00 -0.18
CA PRO A 72 -5.02 2.75 -0.93
C PRO A 72 -3.60 2.49 -0.44
N ALA A 73 -3.40 2.33 0.88
CA ALA A 73 -2.10 2.00 1.45
C ALA A 73 -1.58 0.63 0.96
N LYS A 74 -2.42 -0.41 1.03
CA LYS A 74 -2.07 -1.75 0.53
C LYS A 74 -1.88 -1.78 -0.98
N LEU A 75 -2.63 -0.98 -1.73
CA LEU A 75 -2.47 -0.85 -3.17
C LEU A 75 -1.11 -0.22 -3.50
N ALA A 76 -0.74 0.85 -2.80
CA ALA A 76 0.57 1.50 -2.96
C ALA A 76 1.72 0.57 -2.58
N GLU A 77 1.59 -0.19 -1.50
CA GLU A 77 2.57 -1.22 -1.10
C GLU A 77 2.69 -2.32 -2.17
N ALA A 78 1.58 -2.79 -2.74
CA ALA A 78 1.59 -3.77 -3.81
C ALA A 78 2.27 -3.25 -5.08
N HIS A 79 2.07 -1.97 -5.42
CA HIS A 79 2.78 -1.32 -6.52
C HIS A 79 4.27 -1.19 -6.26
N ALA A 80 4.67 -0.74 -5.07
CA ALA A 80 6.08 -0.66 -4.69
C ALA A 80 6.77 -2.03 -4.73
N ASN A 81 6.12 -3.06 -4.19
CA ASN A 81 6.64 -4.44 -4.23
C ASN A 81 6.78 -4.97 -5.65
N ARG A 82 5.81 -4.66 -6.54
CA ARG A 82 5.90 -5.02 -7.96
C ARG A 82 7.09 -4.34 -8.62
N ASP A 83 7.26 -3.04 -8.41
CA ASP A 83 8.31 -2.26 -9.05
C ASP A 83 9.69 -2.74 -8.58
N LEU A 84 9.85 -2.99 -7.27
CA LEU A 84 11.06 -3.62 -6.72
C LEU A 84 11.34 -5.01 -7.31
N ALA A 85 10.31 -5.83 -7.51
CA ALA A 85 10.48 -7.15 -8.11
C ALA A 85 10.90 -7.07 -9.59
N LEU A 86 10.42 -6.07 -10.32
CA LEU A 86 10.82 -5.82 -11.71
C LEU A 86 12.26 -5.32 -11.79
N ASP A 87 12.67 -4.42 -10.90
CA ASP A 87 14.04 -3.93 -10.82
C ASP A 87 15.00 -5.07 -10.47
N ALA A 88 14.67 -5.87 -9.45
CA ALA A 88 15.47 -7.04 -9.07
C ALA A 88 15.58 -8.07 -10.21
N ARG A 89 14.52 -8.25 -11.01
CA ARG A 89 14.59 -9.11 -12.21
C ARG A 89 15.59 -8.54 -13.22
N GLY A 90 15.58 -7.24 -13.46
CA GLY A 90 16.55 -6.58 -14.34
C GLY A 90 17.99 -6.79 -13.88
N GLU A 91 18.26 -6.63 -12.59
CA GLU A 91 19.58 -6.90 -12.00
C GLU A 91 20.01 -8.37 -12.16
N ILE A 92 19.09 -9.30 -11.93
CA ILE A 92 19.35 -10.75 -12.11
C ILE A 92 19.66 -11.07 -13.57
N ASP A 93 18.89 -10.53 -14.52
CA ASP A 93 19.10 -10.75 -15.95
C ASP A 93 20.44 -10.18 -16.43
N GLU A 94 20.88 -9.06 -15.85
CA GLU A 94 22.20 -8.47 -16.09
C GLU A 94 23.33 -9.34 -15.51
N ILE A 95 23.22 -9.77 -14.24
CA ILE A 95 24.24 -10.59 -13.56
C ILE A 95 24.40 -11.95 -14.24
N LEU A 96 23.28 -12.58 -14.64
CA LEU A 96 23.29 -13.92 -15.22
C LEU A 96 23.52 -13.91 -16.74
N GLY A 97 23.65 -12.72 -17.36
CA GLY A 97 23.87 -12.57 -18.80
C GLY A 97 22.69 -13.07 -19.65
N MET A 98 21.50 -13.22 -19.06
CA MET A 98 20.30 -13.73 -19.73
C MET A 98 19.55 -12.62 -20.49
N GLY A 99 19.94 -11.35 -20.30
CA GLY A 99 19.38 -10.20 -21.03
C GLY A 99 19.93 -9.97 -22.44
N VAL A 100 20.83 -10.83 -22.94
CA VAL A 100 21.35 -10.76 -24.32
C VAL A 100 20.73 -11.88 -25.14
N ASP A 101 19.77 -11.53 -26.00
CA ASP A 101 19.32 -12.41 -27.08
C ASP A 101 20.53 -12.82 -27.92
N HIS A 102 20.97 -14.05 -27.77
CA HIS A 102 21.78 -14.72 -28.78
C HIS A 102 20.84 -15.28 -29.85
N GLY A 103 20.43 -14.42 -30.79
CA GLY A 103 20.00 -14.76 -32.16
C GLY A 103 18.85 -15.74 -32.34
#